data_AF-A0A5N6D254-F1
#
_entry.id   AF-A0A5N6D254-F1
#
_cell.length_a   1.000
_cell.length_b   1.000
_cell.length_c   1.000
_cell.angle_alpha   90.00
_cell.angle_beta   90.00
_cell.angle_gamma   90.00
#
_symmetry.space_group_name_H-M   'P 1'
#
loop_
_entity.id
_entity.type
_entity.pdbx_description
1 polymer ?
#
loop_
_entity_poly.entity_id
_entity_poly.type
_entity_poly.pdbx_seq_one_letter_code
_entity_poly.pdbx_strand_id
1 'polypeptide(L)'
;MTRPEVGIGIDSPRAALKAFARQPLDDARCFSLTLDRVEHELGTMRELADAWAVGDLERMRALPETSAQYRACSDALAGSAIAREHGVGDLRARTRAAWLAAVERALMRNKVTVALLPIGDLLEPRGMAATLRERRCTVEDPESRIRLAASDPQD
;
A
#
# COMPACT_ATOMS: atom_id res chain seq x y z
N MET A 1 12.69 15.48 -8.09
CA MET A 1 11.99 14.28 -7.56
C MET A 1 10.92 14.75 -6.60
N THR A 2 9.65 14.39 -6.80
CA THR A 2 8.56 14.76 -5.87
C THR A 2 8.34 13.65 -4.86
N ARG A 3 8.30 14.00 -3.57
CA ARG A 3 7.89 13.09 -2.50
C ARG A 3 6.56 13.60 -1.93
N PRO A 4 5.43 12.98 -2.28
CA PRO A 4 4.13 13.36 -1.73
C PRO A 4 4.15 13.13 -0.22
N GLU A 5 3.80 14.16 0.55
CA GLU A 5 3.81 14.10 2.00
C GLU A 5 2.42 14.48 2.52
N VAL A 6 1.99 13.78 3.58
CA VAL A 6 0.78 14.09 4.32
C VAL A 6 1.19 14.47 5.73
N GLY A 7 0.99 15.74 6.07
CA GLY A 7 1.27 16.26 7.41
C GLY A 7 0.07 16.08 8.35
N ILE A 8 0.38 15.91 9.63
CA ILE A 8 -0.60 15.93 10.72
C ILE A 8 -0.14 16.98 11.73
N GLY A 9 -0.95 18.02 11.93
CA GLY A 9 -0.69 19.04 12.94
C GLY A 9 -1.07 18.52 14.32
N ILE A 10 -0.14 18.56 15.26
CA ILE A 10 -0.40 18.26 16.68
C ILE A 10 0.07 19.47 17.49
N ASP A 11 -0.89 20.27 17.97
CA ASP A 11 -0.59 21.54 18.65
C ASP A 11 0.22 21.35 19.94
N SER A 12 -0.09 20.29 20.71
CA SER A 12 0.63 19.95 21.93
C SER A 12 1.09 18.49 21.93
N PRO A 13 2.25 18.18 21.30
CA PRO A 13 2.74 16.81 21.16
C PRO A 13 2.90 16.09 22.52
N ARG A 14 3.33 16.81 23.55
CA ARG A 14 3.47 16.25 24.90
C ARG A 14 2.12 15.88 25.51
N ALA A 15 1.09 16.70 25.32
CA ALA A 15 -0.24 16.40 25.83
C ALA A 15 -0.85 15.23 25.06
N ALA A 16 -0.71 15.21 23.73
CA ALA A 16 -1.17 14.12 22.88
C ALA A 16 -0.54 12.77 23.28
N LEU A 17 0.78 12.73 23.48
CA LEU A 17 1.48 11.53 23.95
C LEU A 17 1.01 11.07 25.34
N LYS A 18 0.80 11.99 26.29
CA LYS A 18 0.28 11.65 27.62
C LYS A 18 -1.15 11.10 27.56
N ALA A 19 -1.98 11.65 26.69
CA ALA A 19 -3.36 11.19 26.51
C ALA A 19 -3.39 9.82 25.83
N PHE A 20 -2.57 9.62 24.78
CA PHE A 20 -2.40 8.33 24.13
C PHE A 20 -1.93 7.25 25.10
N ALA A 21 -0.91 7.52 25.92
CA ALA A 21 -0.37 6.57 26.90
C ALA A 21 -1.38 6.11 27.96
N ARG A 22 -2.50 6.84 28.12
CA ARG A 22 -3.59 6.50 29.05
C ARG A 22 -4.75 5.78 28.38
N GLN A 23 -4.75 5.66 27.06
CA GLN A 23 -5.80 5.00 26.30
C GLN A 23 -5.39 3.56 25.99
N PRO A 24 -6.29 2.59 26.19
CA PRO A 24 -6.08 1.25 25.63
C PRO A 24 -6.14 1.35 24.10
N LEU A 25 -5.26 0.62 23.43
CA LEU A 25 -5.38 0.32 22.01
C LEU A 25 -6.24 -0.92 21.85
N ASP A 26 -7.14 -0.91 20.87
CA ASP A 26 -7.83 -2.12 20.43
C ASP A 26 -6.92 -2.91 19.47
N ASP A 27 -5.79 -3.38 20.01
CA ASP A 27 -4.71 -4.02 19.26
C ASP A 27 -4.70 -5.55 19.36
N ALA A 28 -5.63 -6.15 20.11
CA ALA A 28 -5.74 -7.60 20.26
C ALA A 28 -5.83 -8.31 18.90
N ARG A 29 -6.60 -7.75 17.96
CA ARG A 29 -6.70 -8.28 16.59
C ARG A 29 -5.38 -8.17 15.83
N CYS A 30 -4.67 -7.04 15.94
CA CYS A 30 -3.35 -6.84 15.35
C CYS A 30 -2.36 -7.88 15.89
N PHE A 31 -2.39 -8.12 17.21
CA PHE A 31 -1.55 -9.12 17.87
C PHE A 31 -1.86 -10.54 17.40
N SER A 32 -3.12 -10.95 17.40
CA SER A 32 -3.52 -12.28 16.92
C SER A 32 -3.10 -12.52 15.47
N LEU A 33 -3.37 -11.57 14.56
CA LEU A 33 -2.95 -11.69 13.16
C LEU A 33 -1.42 -11.72 12.99
N THR A 34 -0.68 -11.10 13.91
CA THR A 34 0.79 -11.17 13.91
C THR A 34 1.26 -12.57 14.31
N LEU A 35 0.63 -13.19 15.31
CA LEU A 35 0.92 -14.57 15.70
C LEU A 35 0.54 -15.56 14.59
N ASP A 36 -0.67 -15.44 14.04
CA ASP A 36 -1.16 -16.28 12.94
C ASP A 36 -0.16 -16.27 11.77
N ARG A 37 0.37 -15.10 11.44
CA ARG A 37 1.38 -14.93 10.40
C ARG A 37 2.69 -15.65 10.70
N VAL A 38 3.20 -15.52 11.93
CA VAL A 38 4.45 -16.18 12.32
C VAL A 38 4.29 -17.70 12.34
N GLU A 39 3.13 -18.19 12.77
CA GLU A 39 2.87 -19.62 12.91
C GLU A 39 2.55 -20.30 11.57
N HIS A 40 1.75 -19.65 10.71
CA HIS A 40 1.14 -20.31 9.56
C HIS A 40 1.60 -19.76 8.20
N GLU A 41 2.13 -18.54 8.14
CA GLU A 41 2.37 -17.86 6.85
C GLU A 41 3.84 -17.82 6.41
N LEU A 42 4.78 -18.43 7.14
CA LEU A 42 6.20 -18.44 6.74
C LEU A 42 6.40 -19.05 5.34
N GLY A 43 5.65 -20.10 5.00
CA GLY A 43 5.66 -20.69 3.65
C GLY A 43 5.19 -19.70 2.59
N THR A 44 4.05 -19.05 2.82
CA THR A 44 3.50 -18.00 1.95
C THR A 44 4.47 -16.83 1.79
N MET A 45 5.18 -16.44 2.85
CA MET A 45 6.20 -15.37 2.80
C MET A 45 7.37 -15.76 1.89
N ARG A 46 7.81 -17.02 1.93
CA ARG A 46 8.84 -17.53 1.02
C ARG A 46 8.35 -17.52 -0.42
N GLU A 47 7.16 -18.05 -0.67
CA GLU A 47 6.59 -18.08 -2.02
C GLU A 47 6.42 -16.68 -2.61
N LEU A 48 6.01 -15.71 -1.79
CA LEU A 48 5.93 -14.30 -2.20
C LEU A 48 7.31 -13.74 -2.54
N ALA A 49 8.35 -14.06 -1.76
CA ALA A 49 9.71 -13.60 -2.01
C ALA A 49 10.28 -14.22 -3.29
N ASP A 50 10.05 -15.52 -3.53
CA ASP A 50 10.47 -16.23 -4.73
C ASP A 50 9.80 -15.62 -5.98
N ALA A 51 8.48 -15.40 -5.93
CA ALA A 51 7.74 -14.74 -7.01
C ALA A 51 8.23 -13.30 -7.25
N TRP A 52 8.50 -12.55 -6.19
CA TRP A 52 9.04 -11.19 -6.28
C TRP A 52 10.42 -11.14 -6.93
N ALA A 53 11.30 -12.10 -6.61
CA ALA A 53 12.67 -12.15 -7.12
C ALA A 53 12.74 -12.33 -8.65
N VAL A 54 11.77 -13.04 -9.23
CA VAL A 54 11.69 -13.28 -10.68
C VAL A 54 10.64 -12.41 -11.38
N GLY A 55 9.87 -11.62 -10.63
CA GLY A 55 8.83 -10.74 -11.18
C GLY A 55 7.55 -11.45 -11.62
N ASP A 56 7.20 -12.60 -11.03
CA ASP A 56 5.98 -13.37 -11.31
C ASP A 56 4.76 -12.71 -10.62
N LEU A 57 4.11 -11.78 -11.31
CA LEU A 57 3.01 -10.99 -10.78
C LEU A 57 1.72 -11.79 -10.70
N GLU A 58 1.50 -12.74 -11.62
CA GLU A 58 0.39 -13.70 -11.56
C GLU A 58 0.45 -14.50 -10.26
N ARG A 59 1.61 -15.05 -9.89
CA ARG A 59 1.79 -15.76 -8.63
C ARG A 59 1.60 -14.84 -7.43
N MET A 60 2.19 -13.64 -7.45
CA MET A 60 2.03 -12.67 -6.36
C MET A 60 0.56 -12.30 -6.12
N ARG A 61 -0.25 -12.15 -7.17
CA ARG A 61 -1.69 -11.85 -7.07
C ARG A 61 -2.51 -13.02 -6.54
N ALA A 62 -2.07 -14.26 -6.78
CA ALA A 62 -2.74 -15.47 -6.34
C ALA A 62 -2.50 -15.81 -4.87
N LEU A 63 -1.44 -15.26 -4.26
CA LEU A 63 -1.14 -15.48 -2.85
C LEU A 63 -2.13 -14.72 -1.94
N PRO A 64 -2.46 -15.27 -0.76
CA PRO A 64 -3.26 -14.57 0.24
C PRO A 64 -2.68 -13.20 0.58
N GLU A 65 -3.55 -12.27 0.99
CA GLU A 65 -3.10 -10.91 1.31
C GLU A 65 -2.18 -10.90 2.54
N THR A 66 -0.88 -10.77 2.30
CA THR A 66 0.15 -10.81 3.35
C THR A 66 0.28 -9.52 4.17
N SER A 67 -0.63 -8.56 3.99
CA SER A 67 -0.64 -7.27 4.68
C SER A 67 -1.81 -7.09 5.66
N ALA A 68 -2.64 -8.12 5.86
CA ALA A 68 -3.81 -8.04 6.72
C ALA A 68 -3.46 -7.65 8.16
N GLN A 69 -2.38 -8.21 8.72
CA GLN A 69 -1.82 -7.83 10.02
C GLN A 69 -1.37 -6.37 10.03
N TYR A 70 -0.65 -5.90 9.00
CA TYR A 70 -0.18 -4.51 8.93
C TYR A 70 -1.35 -3.52 8.88
N ARG A 71 -2.40 -3.85 8.12
CA ARG A 71 -3.63 -3.06 8.09
C ARG A 71 -4.33 -3.07 9.45
N ALA A 72 -4.50 -4.23 10.08
CA ALA A 72 -5.12 -4.30 11.41
C ALA A 72 -4.36 -3.49 12.47
N CYS A 73 -3.03 -3.49 12.45
CA CYS A 73 -2.22 -2.67 13.35
C CYS A 73 -2.33 -1.17 13.04
N SER A 74 -2.35 -0.81 11.75
CA SER A 74 -2.56 0.58 11.32
C SER A 74 -3.95 1.07 11.70
N ASP A 75 -4.97 0.23 11.56
CA ASP A 75 -6.37 0.53 11.88
C ASP A 75 -6.59 0.64 13.39
N ALA A 76 -5.94 -0.20 14.20
CA ALA A 76 -5.96 -0.08 15.66
C ALA A 76 -5.39 1.28 16.10
N LEU A 77 -4.27 1.71 15.50
CA LEU A 77 -3.68 3.01 15.77
C LEU A 77 -4.58 4.16 15.29
N ALA A 78 -5.03 4.12 14.02
CA ALA A 78 -5.89 5.14 13.41
C ALA A 78 -7.27 5.24 14.10
N GLY A 79 -7.75 4.12 14.63
CA GLY A 79 -8.97 3.98 15.40
C GLY A 79 -8.84 4.34 16.87
N SER A 80 -7.65 4.72 17.36
CA SER A 80 -7.52 5.28 18.70
C SER A 80 -8.21 6.64 18.79
N ALA A 81 -8.71 7.02 19.98
CA ALA A 81 -9.42 8.28 20.14
C ALA A 81 -8.51 9.49 19.88
N ILE A 82 -7.23 9.40 20.28
CA ILE A 82 -6.21 10.42 19.97
C ILE A 82 -5.97 10.57 18.46
N ALA A 83 -5.98 9.45 17.71
CA ALA A 83 -5.75 9.46 16.28
C ALA A 83 -6.90 10.12 15.53
N ARG A 84 -8.15 9.88 15.95
CA ARG A 84 -9.30 10.59 15.41
C ARG A 84 -9.27 12.08 15.72
N GLU A 85 -8.95 12.46 16.96
CA GLU A 85 -8.87 13.86 17.40
C GLU A 85 -7.88 14.69 16.56
N HIS A 86 -6.77 14.07 16.14
CA HIS A 86 -5.76 14.73 15.32
C HIS A 86 -5.87 14.44 13.81
N GLY A 87 -6.98 13.85 13.33
CA GLY A 87 -7.19 13.63 11.89
C GLY A 87 -6.24 12.59 11.27
N VAL A 88 -5.82 11.60 12.04
CA VAL A 88 -4.99 10.45 11.61
C VAL A 88 -5.86 9.33 11.03
N GLY A 89 -7.17 9.31 11.32
CA GLY A 89 -8.10 8.22 10.97
C GLY A 89 -8.18 7.86 9.48
N ASP A 90 -7.84 8.78 8.58
CA ASP A 90 -7.90 8.60 7.13
C ASP A 90 -6.51 8.71 6.45
N LEU A 91 -5.42 8.62 7.21
CA LEU A 91 -4.06 8.86 6.74
C LEU A 91 -3.66 8.01 5.52
N ARG A 92 -4.08 6.74 5.49
CA ARG A 92 -3.83 5.84 4.33
C ARG A 92 -4.50 6.36 3.07
N ALA A 93 -5.76 6.81 3.18
CA ALA A 93 -6.52 7.35 2.06
C ALA A 93 -5.91 8.68 1.57
N ARG A 94 -5.57 9.58 2.49
CA ARG A 94 -4.88 10.84 2.20
C ARG A 94 -3.53 10.63 1.51
N THR A 95 -2.76 9.64 1.96
CA THR A 95 -1.45 9.31 1.37
C THR A 95 -1.60 8.77 -0.05
N ARG A 96 -2.56 7.86 -0.29
CA ARG A 96 -2.90 7.38 -1.64
C ARG A 96 -3.34 8.53 -2.56
N ALA A 97 -4.20 9.43 -2.06
CA ALA A 97 -4.65 10.59 -2.81
C ALA A 97 -3.52 11.57 -3.14
N ALA A 98 -2.62 11.85 -2.19
CA ALA A 98 -1.47 12.72 -2.38
C ALA A 98 -0.50 12.15 -3.43
N TRP A 99 -0.24 10.83 -3.38
CA TRP A 99 0.56 10.14 -4.39
C TRP A 99 -0.06 10.24 -5.78
N LEU A 100 -1.36 9.98 -5.89
CA LEU A 100 -2.07 9.99 -7.15
C LEU A 100 -2.11 11.38 -7.78
N ALA A 101 -2.38 12.41 -6.98
CA ALA A 101 -2.31 13.79 -7.44
C ALA A 101 -0.90 14.18 -7.91
N ALA A 102 0.15 13.62 -7.29
CA ALA A 102 1.53 13.84 -7.75
C ALA A 102 1.81 13.15 -9.08
N VAL A 103 1.30 11.92 -9.28
CA VAL A 103 1.39 11.19 -10.56
C VAL A 103 0.67 11.95 -11.67
N GLU A 104 -0.57 12.37 -11.46
CA GLU A 104 -1.35 13.15 -12.44
C GLU A 104 -0.60 14.43 -12.84
N ARG A 105 -0.06 15.16 -11.86
CA ARG A 105 0.76 16.35 -12.11
C ARG A 105 2.04 16.04 -12.89
N ALA A 106 2.69 14.92 -12.62
CA ALA A 106 3.92 14.53 -13.30
C ALA A 106 3.65 14.11 -14.75
N LEU A 107 2.57 13.37 -15.00
CA LEU A 107 2.14 12.96 -16.34
C LEU A 107 1.77 14.16 -17.22
N MET A 108 1.16 15.22 -16.68
CA MET A 108 0.88 16.44 -17.45
C MET A 108 2.13 17.20 -17.89
N ARG A 109 3.25 17.08 -17.15
CA ARG A 109 4.47 17.86 -17.41
C ARG A 109 5.55 17.10 -18.15
N ASN A 110 5.53 15.78 -18.11
CA ASN A 110 6.61 14.95 -18.62
C ASN A 110 6.07 13.89 -19.57
N LYS A 111 6.79 13.65 -20.67
CA LYS A 111 6.50 12.54 -21.58
C LYS A 111 6.68 11.18 -20.91
N VAL A 112 7.60 11.08 -19.95
CA VAL A 112 7.91 9.87 -19.18
C VAL A 112 8.03 10.24 -17.71
N THR A 113 7.38 9.46 -16.84
CA THR A 113 7.44 9.62 -15.38
C THR A 113 7.79 8.28 -14.75
N VAL A 114 8.69 8.30 -13.76
CA VAL A 114 8.99 7.14 -12.91
C VAL A 114 8.44 7.40 -11.52
N ALA A 115 7.71 6.43 -10.97
CA ALA A 115 7.14 6.48 -9.64
C ALA A 115 7.47 5.19 -8.87
N LEU A 116 7.58 5.31 -7.54
CA LEU A 116 7.82 4.20 -6.64
C LEU A 116 6.60 4.04 -5.70
N LEU A 117 6.22 2.79 -5.45
CA LEU A 117 5.13 2.41 -4.56
C LEU A 117 5.43 1.02 -3.97
N PRO A 118 5.01 0.72 -2.74
CA PRO A 118 5.02 -0.66 -2.25
C PRO A 118 4.23 -1.58 -3.20
N ILE A 119 4.79 -2.75 -3.50
CA ILE A 119 4.18 -3.67 -4.46
C ILE A 119 2.77 -4.14 -4.04
N GLY A 120 2.53 -4.31 -2.74
CA GLY A 120 1.20 -4.62 -2.21
C GLY A 120 0.17 -3.55 -2.53
N ASP A 121 0.51 -2.27 -2.33
CA ASP A 121 -0.39 -1.15 -2.68
C ASP A 121 -0.65 -1.07 -4.19
N LEU A 122 0.28 -1.53 -5.03
CA LEU A 122 0.11 -1.59 -6.48
C LEU A 122 -0.85 -2.72 -6.90
N LEU A 123 -0.67 -3.92 -6.31
CA LEU A 123 -1.31 -5.17 -6.74
C LEU A 123 -2.63 -5.51 -6.02
N GLU A 124 -2.95 -4.86 -4.90
CA GLU A 124 -4.24 -5.03 -4.21
C GLU A 124 -5.43 -4.93 -5.20
N PRO A 125 -6.53 -5.69 -5.01
CA PRO A 125 -7.69 -5.66 -5.91
C PRO A 125 -8.27 -4.25 -6.14
N ARG A 126 -8.21 -3.39 -5.11
CA ARG A 126 -8.55 -1.95 -5.16
C ARG A 126 -7.31 -1.07 -4.92
N GLY A 127 -6.16 -1.55 -5.36
CA GLY A 127 -4.87 -0.89 -5.26
C GLY A 127 -4.68 0.20 -6.30
N MET A 128 -3.44 0.68 -6.40
CA MET A 128 -3.12 1.84 -7.21
C MET A 128 -3.12 1.55 -8.72
N ALA A 129 -2.80 0.32 -9.14
CA ALA A 129 -2.94 -0.07 -10.55
C ALA A 129 -4.43 -0.06 -10.99
N ALA A 130 -5.34 -0.56 -10.15
CA ALA A 130 -6.78 -0.51 -10.42
C ALA A 130 -7.28 0.93 -10.48
N THR A 131 -6.85 1.76 -9.53
CA THR A 131 -7.18 3.19 -9.46
C THR A 131 -6.75 3.97 -10.72
N LEU A 132 -5.60 3.62 -11.31
CA LEU A 132 -5.12 4.22 -12.56
C LEU A 132 -5.95 3.77 -13.76
N ARG A 133 -6.36 2.50 -13.83
CA ARG A 133 -7.25 2.00 -14.90
C ARG A 133 -8.59 2.73 -14.90
N GLU A 134 -9.18 2.96 -13.73
CA GLU A 134 -10.43 3.72 -13.57
C GLU A 134 -10.30 5.18 -14.07
N ARG A 135 -9.08 5.74 -14.01
CA ARG A 135 -8.74 7.07 -14.55
C ARG A 135 -8.43 7.06 -16.06
N ARG A 136 -8.76 5.98 -16.76
CA ARG A 136 -8.52 5.79 -18.19
C ARG A 136 -7.03 5.73 -18.56
N CYS A 137 -6.16 5.41 -17.62
CA CYS A 137 -4.78 5.05 -17.94
C CYS A 137 -4.74 3.59 -18.39
N THR A 138 -4.08 3.32 -19.52
CA THR A 138 -3.67 1.97 -19.88
C THR A 138 -2.61 1.50 -18.88
N VAL A 139 -2.83 0.35 -18.26
CA VAL A 139 -1.87 -0.27 -17.33
C VAL A 139 -1.37 -1.56 -17.95
N GLU A 140 -0.13 -1.53 -18.39
CA GLU A 140 0.62 -2.68 -18.90
C GLU A 140 1.45 -3.27 -17.75
N ASP A 141 1.29 -4.57 -17.49
CA ASP A 141 2.19 -5.31 -16.60
C ASP A 141 3.31 -6.02 -17.40
N PRO A 142 4.46 -6.34 -16.78
CA PRO A 142 5.57 -7.03 -17.43
C PRO A 142 5.14 -8.27 -18.22
N GLU A 143 4.22 -9.07 -17.69
CA GLU A 143 3.74 -10.29 -18.34
C GLU A 143 2.88 -10.00 -19.58
N SER A 144 2.01 -8.98 -19.53
CA SER A 144 1.24 -8.54 -20.69
C SER A 144 2.15 -8.04 -21.81
N ARG A 145 3.24 -7.34 -21.48
CA ARG A 145 4.26 -6.93 -22.45
C ARG A 145 5.03 -8.11 -23.03
N ILE A 146 5.47 -9.05 -22.20
CA ILE A 146 6.18 -10.25 -22.66
C ILE A 146 5.28 -11.09 -23.57
N ARG A 147 4.01 -11.29 -23.20
CA ARG A 147 3.03 -11.98 -24.04
C ARG A 147 2.80 -11.27 -25.36
N LEU A 148 2.63 -9.94 -25.35
CA LEU A 148 2.45 -9.14 -26.57
C LEU A 148 3.67 -9.26 -27.50
N ALA A 149 4.88 -9.17 -26.94
CA ALA A 149 6.13 -9.33 -27.67
C ALA A 149 6.33 -10.76 -28.22
N ALA A 150 5.83 -11.79 -27.52
CA ALA A 150 5.87 -13.18 -27.98
C ALA A 150 4.81 -13.47 -29.07
N SER A 151 3.70 -12.71 -29.09
CA SER A 151 2.62 -12.84 -30.07
C SER A 151 2.81 -12.03 -31.34
N ASP A 152 3.78 -11.12 -31.37
CA ASP A 152 4.14 -10.30 -32.53
C ASP A 152 5.53 -10.78 -33.03
N PRO A 153 5.60 -11.88 -33.81
CA PRO A 153 6.85 -12.30 -34.39
C PRO A 153 7.24 -11.24 -35.42
N GLN A 154 8.18 -10.36 -35.06
CA GLN A 154 8.87 -9.56 -36.04
C GLN A 154 9.62 -10.53 -36.97
N ASP A 155 9.37 -10.40 -38.28
CA ASP A 155 10.11 -11.05 -39.37
C ASP A 155 11.64 -10.93 -39.22
#